data_AF-A0A2V8QUP4-F1
#
_entry.id   AF-A0A2V8QUP4-F1
#
_cell.length_a   1.000
_cell.length_b   1.000
_cell.length_c   1.000
_cell.angle_alpha   90.00
_cell.angle_beta   90.00
_cell.angle_gamma   90.00
#
_symmetry.space_group_name_H-M   'P 1'
#
loop_
_entity.id
_entity.type
_entity.pdbx_description
1 polymer ?
#
loop_
_entity_poly.entity_id
_entity_poly.type
_entity_poly.pdbx_seq_one_letter_code
_entity_poly.pdbx_strand_id
1 'polypeptide(L)'
;MLRRVREVCLSAYAHQDVSFEKLIEKLRPERDPSYTPIFQVYINMHGFEQGAMKLPGLEIKSVAIPLLSKFDLTLYVVEDPTGIDLSLVYSTELFDRPALAEMIEQLRHLCPQVAREPSKHIASYSLVTPESASHCPTRPSRSPPLGKGPYTTCSPSARAGSPAASRSSTRASAGRTGSLRRAATG
;
A
#
# COMPACT_ATOMS: atom_id res chain seq x y z
N MET A 1 10.57 16.74 -0.15
CA MET A 1 9.40 15.82 -0.25
C MET A 1 8.52 15.88 0.99
N LEU A 2 9.04 15.62 2.20
CA LEU A 2 8.24 15.61 3.45
C LEU A 2 7.43 16.89 3.69
N ARG A 3 8.02 18.06 3.40
CA ARG A 3 7.30 19.35 3.46
C ARG A 3 6.06 19.37 2.55
N ARG A 4 6.20 18.94 1.29
CA ARG A 4 5.09 18.85 0.33
C ARG A 4 4.00 17.90 0.81
N VAL A 5 4.38 16.74 1.36
CA VAL A 5 3.42 15.78 1.92
C VAL A 5 2.64 16.42 3.09
N ARG A 6 3.35 17.07 4.02
CA ARG A 6 2.73 17.80 5.13
C ARG A 6 1.77 18.88 4.64
N GLU A 7 2.15 19.68 3.66
CA GLU A 7 1.30 20.73 3.08
C GLU A 7 0.03 20.15 2.46
N VAL A 8 0.16 19.08 1.68
CA VAL A 8 -1.00 18.40 1.06
C VAL A 8 -1.93 17.81 2.13
N CYS A 9 -1.39 17.13 3.15
CA CYS A 9 -2.19 16.54 4.23
C CYS A 9 -2.93 17.63 5.03
N LEU A 10 -2.24 18.71 5.41
CA LEU A 10 -2.87 19.83 6.15
C LEU A 10 -3.95 20.52 5.31
N SER A 11 -3.69 20.72 4.02
CA SER A 11 -4.69 21.26 3.09
C SER A 11 -5.90 20.34 2.94
N ALA A 12 -5.70 19.02 2.92
CA ALA A 12 -6.79 18.05 2.84
C ALA A 12 -7.64 18.07 4.13
N TYR A 13 -7.01 18.12 5.32
CA TYR A 13 -7.73 18.21 6.59
C TYR A 13 -8.55 19.50 6.73
N ALA A 14 -8.09 20.61 6.15
CA ALA A 14 -8.85 21.86 6.10
C ALA A 14 -10.15 21.76 5.27
N HIS A 15 -10.28 20.75 4.40
CA HIS A 15 -11.45 20.53 3.54
C HIS A 15 -12.11 19.17 3.79
N GLN A 16 -11.95 18.59 4.99
CA GLN A 16 -12.46 17.25 5.34
C GLN A 16 -13.99 17.13 5.32
N ASP A 17 -14.72 18.25 5.39
CA ASP A 17 -16.19 18.28 5.36
C ASP A 17 -16.76 17.92 3.98
N VAL A 18 -15.92 17.89 2.95
CA VAL A 18 -16.32 17.47 1.60
C VAL A 18 -16.36 15.94 1.57
N SER A 19 -17.57 15.40 1.37
CA SER A 19 -17.74 13.95 1.24
C SER A 19 -17.01 13.40 0.01
N PHE A 20 -16.54 12.16 0.12
CA PHE A 20 -15.82 11.49 -0.95
C PHE A 20 -16.67 11.29 -2.21
N GLU A 21 -17.98 11.08 -2.05
CA GLU A 21 -18.92 10.94 -3.16
C GLU A 21 -18.99 12.21 -4.01
N LYS A 22 -18.99 13.39 -3.37
CA LYS A 22 -19.00 14.69 -4.07
C LYS A 22 -17.70 14.92 -4.86
N LEU A 23 -16.57 14.39 -4.37
CA LEU A 23 -15.30 14.46 -5.10
C LEU A 23 -15.37 13.59 -6.37
N ILE A 24 -15.90 12.37 -6.27
CA ILE A 24 -16.09 11.49 -7.43
C ILE A 24 -17.03 12.13 -8.46
N GLU A 25 -18.15 12.72 -8.01
CA GLU A 25 -19.12 13.37 -8.90
C GLU A 25 -18.50 14.50 -9.73
N LYS A 26 -17.61 15.30 -9.11
CA LYS A 26 -16.92 16.40 -9.78
C LYS A 26 -15.77 15.93 -10.67
N LEU A 27 -14.97 14.98 -10.21
CA LEU A 27 -13.81 14.48 -10.94
C LEU A 27 -14.19 13.61 -12.13
N ARG A 28 -15.36 12.95 -12.07
CA ARG A 28 -15.88 12.01 -13.08
C ARG A 28 -14.78 11.08 -13.63
N PRO A 29 -14.06 10.35 -12.75
CA PRO A 29 -13.06 9.40 -13.22
C PRO A 29 -13.71 8.32 -14.08
N GLU A 30 -12.93 7.75 -15.01
CA GLU A 30 -13.36 6.59 -15.79
C GLU A 30 -13.77 5.47 -14.83
N ARG A 31 -14.99 4.95 -15.01
CA ARG A 31 -15.54 3.92 -14.13
C ARG A 31 -15.03 2.56 -14.57
N ASP A 32 -14.18 1.97 -13.74
CA ASP A 32 -13.81 0.57 -13.81
C ASP A 32 -14.29 -0.15 -12.53
N PRO A 33 -15.17 -1.17 -12.62
CA PRO A 33 -15.64 -1.91 -11.45
C PRO A 33 -14.54 -2.72 -10.75
N SER A 34 -13.40 -2.94 -11.40
CA SER A 34 -12.25 -3.64 -10.82
C SER A 34 -11.38 -2.76 -9.92
N TYR A 35 -11.57 -1.43 -9.95
CA TYR A 35 -10.76 -0.51 -9.18
C TYR A 35 -11.59 0.50 -8.40
N THR A 36 -10.99 0.98 -7.32
CA THR A 36 -11.43 2.18 -6.63
C THR A 36 -11.25 3.43 -7.51
N PRO A 37 -12.20 4.38 -7.48
CA PRO A 37 -12.24 5.48 -8.46
C PRO A 37 -11.03 6.42 -8.47
N ILE A 38 -10.33 6.60 -7.35
CA ILE A 38 -9.25 7.63 -7.24
C ILE A 38 -8.02 7.22 -6.41
N PHE A 39 -8.03 6.11 -5.68
CA PHE A 39 -6.87 5.63 -4.92
C PHE A 39 -6.94 4.12 -4.73
N GLN A 40 -5.83 3.39 -4.86
CA GLN A 40 -5.82 1.92 -4.70
C GLN A 40 -5.28 1.48 -3.33
N VAL A 41 -4.45 2.32 -2.72
CA VAL A 41 -3.82 2.05 -1.42
C VAL A 41 -4.41 2.97 -0.36
N TYR A 42 -4.91 2.38 0.72
CA TYR A 42 -5.41 3.11 1.89
C TYR A 42 -4.42 2.98 3.05
N ILE A 43 -3.96 4.10 3.60
CA ILE A 43 -3.12 4.12 4.80
C ILE A 43 -3.95 4.68 5.94
N ASN A 44 -4.04 3.90 7.01
CA ASN A 44 -4.80 4.24 8.19
C ASN A 44 -3.90 4.24 9.41
N MET A 45 -3.56 5.43 9.89
CA MET A 45 -2.76 5.59 11.11
C MET A 45 -3.65 6.09 12.23
N HIS A 46 -3.70 5.35 13.33
CA HIS A 46 -4.35 5.78 14.56
C HIS A 46 -3.36 5.68 15.72
N GLY A 47 -3.34 6.70 16.56
CA GLY A 47 -2.65 6.65 17.84
C GLY A 47 -3.35 5.64 18.77
N PHE A 48 -2.57 4.94 19.58
CA PHE A 48 -3.10 3.95 20.51
C PHE A 48 -3.74 4.63 21.72
N GLU A 49 -5.07 4.71 21.73
CA GLU A 49 -5.84 4.78 22.98
C GLU A 49 -6.54 3.45 23.22
N GLN A 50 -5.76 2.39 23.50
CA GLN A 50 -6.35 1.24 24.18
C GLN A 50 -6.55 1.61 25.65
N GLY A 51 -7.62 2.35 25.92
CA GLY A 51 -8.31 2.19 27.19
C GLY A 51 -8.78 0.74 27.22
N ALA A 52 -8.04 -0.14 27.91
CA ALA A 52 -8.55 -1.46 28.23
C ALA A 52 -9.92 -1.23 28.89
N MET A 53 -11.00 -1.58 28.20
CA MET A 53 -12.33 -1.42 28.73
C MET A 53 -12.39 -2.31 29.97
N LYS A 54 -12.35 -1.70 31.15
CA LYS A 54 -12.38 -2.42 32.42
C LYS A 54 -13.83 -2.48 32.87
N LEU A 55 -14.41 -3.66 32.75
CA LEU A 55 -15.70 -3.95 33.37
C LEU A 55 -15.43 -4.67 34.71
N PRO A 56 -15.93 -4.15 35.85
CA PRO A 56 -15.74 -4.79 37.15
C PRO A 56 -16.21 -6.25 37.11
N GLY A 57 -15.34 -7.17 37.51
CA GLY A 57 -15.63 -8.61 37.58
C GLY A 57 -15.60 -9.36 36.24
N LEU A 58 -15.21 -8.73 35.13
CA LEU A 58 -15.13 -9.37 33.80
C LEU A 58 -13.75 -9.20 33.18
N GLU A 59 -13.20 -10.31 32.66
CA GLU A 59 -11.99 -10.31 31.84
C GLU A 59 -12.39 -10.11 30.37
N ILE A 60 -11.92 -9.02 29.74
CA ILE A 60 -12.18 -8.75 28.32
C ILE A 60 -10.97 -9.20 27.50
N LYS A 61 -11.22 -10.07 26.51
CA LYS A 61 -10.23 -10.50 25.53
C LYS A 61 -10.68 -10.11 24.13
N SER A 62 -9.80 -9.49 23.37
CA SER A 62 -10.02 -9.23 21.95
C SER A 62 -9.94 -10.54 21.16
N VAL A 63 -10.96 -10.81 20.36
CA VAL A 63 -10.93 -11.92 19.38
C VAL A 63 -10.68 -11.33 18.00
N ALA A 64 -9.64 -11.83 17.32
CA ALA A 64 -9.35 -11.41 15.96
C ALA A 64 -10.38 -12.00 14.99
N ILE A 65 -11.03 -11.13 14.21
CA ILE A 65 -11.97 -11.52 13.15
C ILE A 65 -11.27 -11.31 11.79
N PRO A 66 -11.43 -12.22 10.81
CA PRO A 66 -10.91 -12.00 9.46
C PRO A 66 -11.47 -10.71 8.86
N LEU A 67 -10.59 -9.82 8.40
CA LEU A 67 -10.97 -8.57 7.76
C LEU A 67 -11.16 -8.79 6.27
N LEU A 68 -12.31 -8.37 5.74
CA LEU A 68 -12.52 -8.28 4.29
C LEU A 68 -11.74 -7.08 3.74
N SER A 69 -10.99 -7.29 2.65
CA SER A 69 -10.31 -6.20 1.98
C SER A 69 -11.33 -5.35 1.22
N LYS A 70 -11.44 -4.07 1.58
CA LYS A 70 -12.29 -3.11 0.87
C LYS A 70 -11.57 -2.45 -0.31
N PHE A 71 -10.24 -2.48 -0.28
CA PHE A 71 -9.33 -1.87 -1.25
C PHE A 71 -8.29 -2.90 -1.69
N ASP A 72 -7.52 -2.61 -2.72
CA ASP A 72 -6.45 -3.50 -3.18
C ASP A 72 -5.46 -3.77 -2.06
N LEU A 73 -5.08 -2.70 -1.34
CA LEU A 73 -4.21 -2.77 -0.18
C LEU A 73 -4.59 -1.72 0.87
N THR A 74 -4.68 -2.16 2.12
CA THR A 74 -4.85 -1.30 3.29
C THR A 74 -3.71 -1.54 4.27
N LEU A 75 -2.98 -0.48 4.60
CA LEU A 75 -1.96 -0.47 5.64
C LEU A 75 -2.51 0.20 6.90
N TYR A 76 -2.66 -0.59 7.95
CA TYR A 76 -2.91 -0.09 9.30
C TYR A 76 -1.58 0.17 9.99
N VAL A 77 -1.45 1.37 10.56
CA VAL A 77 -0.30 1.81 11.34
C VAL A 77 -0.80 2.13 12.73
N VAL A 78 -0.25 1.44 13.72
CA VAL A 78 -0.59 1.62 15.12
C VAL A 78 0.68 2.01 15.86
N GLU A 79 0.68 3.17 16.48
CA GLU A 79 1.81 3.65 17.28
C GLU A 79 1.55 3.36 18.76
N ASP A 80 2.44 2.61 19.39
CA ASP A 80 2.42 2.32 20.82
C ASP A 80 3.71 2.82 21.52
N PRO A 81 3.79 2.83 22.86
CA PRO A 81 4.99 3.31 23.57
C PRO A 81 6.28 2.54 23.27
N THR A 82 6.19 1.34 22.70
CA THR A 82 7.33 0.46 22.37
C THR A 82 7.74 0.55 20.89
N GLY A 83 6.89 1.09 20.03
CA GLY A 83 7.19 1.26 18.60
C GLY A 83 5.97 1.44 17.72
N ILE A 84 6.12 1.06 16.45
CA ILE A 84 5.09 1.18 15.43
C ILE A 84 4.77 -0.22 14.90
N ASP A 85 3.53 -0.65 15.11
CA ASP A 85 2.96 -1.88 14.56
C ASP A 85 2.36 -1.61 13.17
N LEU A 86 2.74 -2.42 12.19
CA LEU A 86 2.23 -2.36 10.82
C LEU A 86 1.42 -3.62 10.50
N SER A 87 0.21 -3.44 9.97
CA SER A 87 -0.67 -4.56 9.57
C SER A 87 -1.25 -4.33 8.18
N LEU A 88 -1.20 -5.34 7.32
CA LEU A 88 -1.76 -5.30 5.98
C LEU A 88 -3.04 -6.11 5.86
N VAL A 89 -4.02 -5.50 5.19
CA VAL A 89 -5.21 -6.17 4.66
C VAL A 89 -5.20 -5.95 3.15
N TYR A 90 -5.32 -7.02 2.38
CA TYR A 90 -5.14 -6.97 0.94
C TYR A 90 -6.03 -7.95 0.19
N SER A 91 -6.24 -7.70 -1.11
CA SER A 91 -6.91 -8.63 -2.01
C SER A 91 -5.99 -9.79 -2.39
N THR A 92 -6.39 -11.03 -2.07
CA THR A 92 -5.64 -12.24 -2.46
C THR A 92 -5.74 -12.56 -3.94
N GLU A 93 -6.61 -11.86 -4.69
CA GLU A 93 -6.69 -11.99 -6.15
C GLU A 93 -5.56 -11.19 -6.83
N LEU A 94 -5.04 -10.17 -6.16
CA LEU A 94 -3.99 -9.29 -6.69
C LEU A 94 -2.61 -9.58 -6.10
N PHE A 95 -2.56 -10.00 -4.83
CA PHE A 95 -1.30 -10.15 -4.11
C PHE A 95 -1.18 -11.52 -3.45
N ASP A 96 0.02 -12.07 -3.51
CA ASP A 96 0.41 -13.21 -2.71
C ASP A 96 1.03 -12.76 -1.38
N ARG A 97 1.00 -13.67 -0.41
CA ARG A 97 1.53 -13.40 0.93
C ARG A 97 3.06 -13.14 0.91
N PRO A 98 3.88 -13.89 0.15
CA PRO A 98 5.33 -13.65 0.12
C PRO A 98 5.69 -12.25 -0.39
N ALA A 99 5.08 -11.76 -1.48
CA ALA A 99 5.42 -10.43 -1.99
C ALA A 99 5.07 -9.31 -1.01
N LEU A 100 3.94 -9.42 -0.30
CA LEU A 100 3.55 -8.41 0.70
C LEU A 100 4.36 -8.49 1.99
N ALA A 101 4.82 -9.69 2.37
CA ALA A 101 5.78 -9.83 3.47
C ALA A 101 7.09 -9.11 3.13
N GLU A 102 7.59 -9.30 1.91
CA GLU A 102 8.77 -8.59 1.42
C GLU A 102 8.51 -7.08 1.37
N MET A 103 7.36 -6.61 0.86
CA MET A 103 7.03 -5.18 0.82
C MET A 103 7.06 -4.54 2.23
N ILE A 104 6.63 -5.25 3.27
CA ILE A 104 6.73 -4.78 4.66
C ILE A 104 8.18 -4.74 5.14
N GLU A 105 8.99 -5.74 4.82
CA GLU A 105 10.42 -5.70 5.13
C GLU A 105 11.15 -4.56 4.40
N GLN A 106 10.77 -4.27 3.16
CA GLN A 106 11.27 -3.11 2.41
C GLN A 106 10.91 -1.80 3.09
N LEU A 107 9.67 -1.65 3.57
CA LEU A 107 9.25 -0.47 4.33
C LEU A 107 10.02 -0.36 5.66
N ARG A 108 10.19 -1.48 6.36
CA ARG A 108 10.99 -1.56 7.60
C ARG A 108 12.46 -1.23 7.37
N HIS A 109 13.00 -1.58 6.20
CA HIS A 109 14.36 -1.24 5.79
C HIS A 109 14.49 0.24 5.38
N LEU A 110 13.46 0.82 4.76
CA LEU A 110 13.44 2.21 4.30
C LEU A 110 13.33 3.21 5.46
N CYS A 111 12.42 2.97 6.41
CA CYS A 111 12.11 3.94 7.48
C CYS A 111 13.35 4.42 8.25
N PRO A 112 14.27 3.55 8.71
CA PRO A 112 15.51 3.98 9.38
C PRO A 112 16.44 4.79 8.48
N GLN A 113 16.50 4.50 7.17
CA GLN A 113 17.32 5.28 6.24
C GLN A 113 16.81 6.72 6.12
N VAL A 114 15.50 6.88 5.97
CA VAL A 114 14.85 8.20 5.88
C VAL A 114 14.97 8.97 7.19
N ALA A 115 14.81 8.29 8.34
CA ALA A 115 14.93 8.91 9.66
C ALA A 115 16.35 9.44 9.94
N ARG A 116 17.40 8.75 9.47
CA ARG A 116 18.80 9.17 9.64
C ARG A 116 19.17 10.37 8.77
N GLU A 117 18.72 10.40 7.51
CA GLU A 117 19.10 11.44 6.54
C GLU A 117 17.87 11.98 5.79
N PRO A 118 16.94 12.71 6.43
CA PRO A 118 15.65 13.09 5.83
C PRO A 118 15.75 14.11 4.68
N SER A 119 16.90 14.77 4.54
CA SER A 119 17.20 15.74 3.48
C SER A 119 17.72 15.10 2.18
N LYS A 120 18.00 13.79 2.20
CA LYS A 120 18.53 13.07 1.04
C LYS A 120 17.52 12.96 -0.09
N HIS A 121 18.01 12.85 -1.32
CA HIS A 121 17.16 12.67 -2.48
C HIS A 121 16.43 11.31 -2.43
N ILE A 122 15.12 11.27 -2.72
CA ILE A 122 14.30 10.06 -2.55
C ILE A 122 14.84 8.84 -3.31
N ALA A 123 15.40 9.06 -4.51
CA ALA A 123 15.95 7.99 -5.35
C ALA A 123 17.27 7.39 -4.84
N SER A 124 17.80 7.87 -3.71
CA SER A 124 19.03 7.37 -3.11
C SER A 124 18.81 6.43 -1.94
N TYR A 125 17.57 6.30 -1.45
CA TYR A 125 17.23 5.27 -0.47
C TYR A 125 17.05 3.93 -1.16
N SER A 126 17.47 2.85 -0.50
CA SER A 126 17.33 1.50 -1.01
C SER A 126 16.05 0.86 -0.48
N LEU A 127 15.28 0.25 -1.39
CA LEU A 127 14.23 -0.72 -1.05
C LEU A 127 14.75 -2.15 -1.09
N VAL A 128 15.99 -2.38 -1.55
CA VAL A 128 16.54 -3.74 -1.66
C VAL A 128 16.87 -4.25 -0.27
N THR A 129 16.17 -5.28 0.18
CA THR A 129 16.47 -6.02 1.40
C THR A 129 17.50 -7.12 1.09
N PRO A 130 18.12 -7.74 2.11
CA PRO A 130 18.97 -8.91 1.89
C PRO A 130 18.26 -10.06 1.14
N GLU A 131 16.95 -10.21 1.33
CA GLU A 131 16.13 -11.26 0.71
C GLU A 131 15.80 -10.93 -0.76
N SER A 132 15.47 -9.68 -1.07
CA SER A 132 15.20 -9.26 -2.45
C SER A 132 16.46 -8.98 -3.29
N ALA A 133 17.64 -8.87 -2.67
CA ALA A 133 18.89 -8.60 -3.37
C ALA A 133 19.24 -9.65 -4.44
N SER A 134 18.89 -10.91 -4.21
CA SER A 134 19.11 -12.02 -5.17
C SER A 134 18.22 -11.92 -6.41
N HIS A 135 17.06 -11.26 -6.30
CA HIS A 135 16.06 -11.14 -7.36
C HIS A 135 16.11 -9.78 -8.09
N CYS A 136 16.84 -8.82 -7.55
CA CYS A 136 16.92 -7.49 -8.15
C CYS A 136 17.95 -7.48 -9.29
N PRO A 137 17.56 -7.14 -10.53
CA PRO A 137 18.54 -6.95 -11.60
C PRO A 137 19.50 -5.83 -11.17
N THR A 138 20.79 -6.09 -11.21
CA THR A 138 21.81 -5.11 -10.83
C THR A 138 21.65 -3.87 -11.70
N ARG A 139 21.36 -2.73 -11.07
CA ARG A 139 21.28 -1.45 -11.79
C ARG A 139 22.66 -1.20 -12.44
N PRO A 140 22.77 -1.10 -13.77
CA PRO A 140 24.03 -0.75 -14.40
C PRO A 140 24.48 0.61 -13.88
N SER A 141 25.71 0.68 -13.39
CA SER A 141 26.29 1.91 -12.86
C SER A 141 26.39 2.94 -14.00
N ARG A 142 25.61 4.02 -13.91
CA ARG A 142 25.33 5.05 -14.93
C ARG A 142 24.41 4.60 -16.06
N SER A 143 23.19 5.12 -16.03
CA SER A 143 22.41 5.36 -17.25
C SER A 143 23.11 6.46 -18.06
N PRO A 144 23.38 6.27 -19.37
CA PRO A 144 23.80 7.37 -20.24
C PRO A 144 22.72 8.46 -20.27
N PRO A 145 23.06 9.73 -20.54
CA PRO A 145 22.04 10.77 -20.73
C PRO A 145 21.05 10.31 -21.79
N LEU A 146 19.75 10.50 -21.53
CA LEU A 146 18.66 10.19 -22.46
C LEU A 146 18.88 10.96 -23.78
N GLY A 147 19.64 10.36 -24.68
CA GLY A 147 19.81 10.82 -26.04
C GLY A 147 18.51 10.55 -26.79
N LYS A 148 18.00 11.55 -27.50
CA LYS A 148 16.85 11.42 -28.39
C LYS A 148 17.22 10.52 -29.59
N GLY A 149 17.15 9.21 -29.38
CA GLY A 149 17.21 8.18 -30.43
C GLY A 149 15.82 7.58 -30.66
N PRO A 150 15.53 7.08 -31.87
CA PRO A 150 14.16 6.78 -32.28
C PRO A 150 13.67 5.53 -31.55
N TYR A 151 12.63 5.67 -30.73
CA TYR A 151 11.91 4.52 -30.22
C TYR A 151 11.21 3.84 -31.40
N THR A 152 11.70 2.67 -31.80
CA THR A 152 10.98 1.75 -32.69
C THR A 152 9.71 1.32 -31.95
N THR A 153 8.57 1.88 -32.35
CA THR A 153 7.27 1.40 -31.92
C THR A 153 7.05 0.00 -32.48
N CYS A 154 7.14 -1.02 -31.63
CA CYS A 154 6.70 -2.36 -32.00
C CYS A 154 5.18 -2.37 -31.97
N SER A 155 4.54 -2.10 -33.12
CA SER A 155 3.09 -2.23 -33.27
C SER A 155 2.72 -3.70 -33.47
N PRO A 156 1.78 -4.28 -32.72
CA PRO A 156 1.25 -5.59 -33.05
C PRO A 156 0.15 -5.41 -34.11
N SER A 157 0.47 -5.63 -35.38
CA SER A 157 -0.55 -5.90 -36.40
C SER A 157 -0.53 -7.38 -36.75
N ALA A 158 -1.43 -8.16 -36.14
CA ALA A 158 -1.90 -9.42 -36.69
C ALA A 158 -3.33 -9.67 -36.20
N ARG A 159 -4.30 -9.40 -37.09
CA ARG A 159 -5.68 -9.93 -37.05
C ARG A 159 -5.57 -11.39 -37.54
N ALA A 160 -6.28 -12.41 -37.06
CA ALA A 160 -7.71 -12.52 -36.80
C ALA A 160 -8.04 -13.73 -35.91
N GLY A 161 -9.18 -13.68 -35.22
CA GLY A 161 -9.84 -14.86 -34.62
C GLY A 161 -10.69 -14.52 -33.40
N SER A 162 -11.97 -14.18 -33.62
CA SER A 162 -13.05 -14.30 -32.60
C SER A 162 -13.76 -15.66 -32.83
N PRO A 163 -14.51 -16.26 -31.88
CA PRO A 163 -15.56 -15.60 -31.10
C PRO A 163 -15.77 -16.02 -29.62
N ALA A 164 -16.45 -15.10 -28.91
CA ALA A 164 -17.49 -15.28 -27.88
C ALA A 164 -17.35 -16.28 -26.71
N ALA A 165 -17.52 -15.79 -25.47
CA ALA A 165 -18.73 -16.01 -24.66
C ALA A 165 -18.65 -15.28 -23.32
N SER A 166 -19.80 -14.79 -22.87
CA SER A 166 -20.06 -14.12 -21.61
C SER A 166 -19.95 -15.06 -20.39
N ARG A 167 -19.67 -14.47 -19.22
CA ARG A 167 -20.48 -14.62 -18.01
C ARG A 167 -19.99 -13.67 -16.91
N SER A 168 -20.95 -12.90 -16.42
CA SER A 168 -20.94 -12.13 -15.18
C SER A 168 -20.69 -13.02 -13.96
N SER A 169 -19.82 -12.60 -13.05
CA SER A 169 -19.95 -12.95 -11.63
C SER A 169 -19.39 -11.84 -10.74
N THR A 170 -20.27 -11.19 -10.00
CA THR A 170 -19.92 -10.38 -8.83
C THR A 170 -19.25 -11.29 -7.81
N ARG A 171 -18.02 -10.99 -7.40
CA ARG A 171 -17.34 -11.75 -6.33
C ARG A 171 -16.79 -10.80 -5.29
N ALA A 172 -17.36 -10.86 -4.09
CA ALA A 172 -16.70 -10.36 -2.90
C ALA A 172 -15.57 -11.37 -2.56
N SER A 173 -14.32 -10.91 -2.58
CA SER A 173 -13.16 -11.74 -2.26
C SER A 173 -12.85 -11.67 -0.75
N ALA A 174 -12.69 -12.82 -0.12
CA ALA A 174 -12.32 -12.92 1.29
C ALA A 174 -10.90 -12.36 1.52
N GLY A 175 -10.79 -11.26 2.27
CA GLY A 175 -9.50 -10.75 2.73
C GLY A 175 -8.88 -11.68 3.77
N ARG A 176 -7.54 -11.78 3.77
CA ARG A 176 -6.78 -12.41 4.86
C ARG A 176 -6.02 -11.33 5.61
N THR A 177 -6.03 -11.40 6.93
CA THR A 177 -5.22 -10.55 7.79
C THR A 177 -3.84 -11.18 7.98
N GLY A 178 -2.78 -10.51 7.51
CA GLY A 178 -1.41 -10.88 7.81
C GLY A 178 -0.87 -10.00 8.94
N SER A 179 -0.77 -10.53 10.15
CA SER A 179 -0.04 -9.89 11.25
C SER A 179 1.35 -10.51 11.35
N LEU A 180 2.39 -9.73 11.07
CA LEU A 180 3.78 -10.11 11.28
C LEU A 180 4.25 -9.49 12.60
N ARG A 181 3.99 -10.19 13.72
CA ARG A 181 4.69 -9.94 14.98
C ARG A 181 6.00 -10.71 14.96
N ARG A 182 7.13 -10.02 14.91
CA ARG A 182 8.41 -10.61 15.28
C ARG A 182 8.75 -10.11 16.68
N ALA A 183 8.66 -11.01 17.65
CA ALA A 183 9.04 -10.74 19.02
C ALA A 183 10.50 -10.25 19.05
N ALA A 184 10.72 -9.09 19.69
CA ALA A 184 12.05 -8.67 20.08
C ALA A 184 12.54 -9.67 21.15
N THR A 185 13.41 -10.58 20.75
CA THR A 185 14.19 -11.39 21.71
C THR A 185 15.19 -10.44 22.37
N GLY A 186 15.11 -10.35 23.71
CA GLY A 186 16.11 -9.68 24.54
C GLY A 186 17.41 -10.46 24.65
#